data_AF-A0A660NHX6-F1
#
_entry.id   AF-A0A660NHX6-F1
#
_cell.length_a   1.000
_cell.length_b   1.000
_cell.length_c   1.000
_cell.angle_alpha   90.00
_cell.angle_beta   90.00
_cell.angle_gamma   90.00
#
_symmetry.space_group_name_H-M   'P 1'
#
loop_
_entity.id
_entity.type
_entity.pdbx_description
1 polymer ?
#
loop_
_entity_poly.entity_id
_entity_poly.type
_entity_poly.pdbx_seq_one_letter_code
_entity_poly.pdbx_strand_id
1 'polypeptide(L)'
;WPTVGWETIAKANPTILVIARMDRRRFPADDYEKKLEFLKSDPVTKHMDAVKNGRIAIVDADALQASIRIADGMEAIADAVVKAGAAH
;
A
#
# COMPACT_ATOMS: atom_id res chain seq x y z
N TRP A 1 10.96 -8.36 -6.69
CA TRP A 1 10.39 -8.74 -5.38
C TRP A 1 9.68 -10.07 -5.47
N PRO A 2 9.60 -10.87 -4.39
CA PRO A 2 8.89 -12.16 -4.40
C PRO A 2 7.37 -11.97 -4.48
N THR A 3 6.67 -12.97 -5.01
CA THR A 3 5.20 -13.02 -5.00
C THR A 3 4.70 -13.58 -3.67
N VAL A 4 3.82 -12.84 -2.99
CA VAL A 4 3.19 -13.24 -1.71
C VAL A 4 1.67 -13.21 -1.88
N GLY A 5 0.98 -14.24 -1.39
CA GLY A 5 -0.48 -14.31 -1.43
C GLY A 5 -1.17 -13.39 -0.42
N TRP A 6 -2.36 -12.92 -0.76
CA TRP A 6 -3.15 -12.00 0.08
C TRP A 6 -3.60 -12.62 1.42
N GLU A 7 -3.80 -13.94 1.48
CA GLU A 7 -4.15 -14.64 2.72
C GLU A 7 -3.03 -14.51 3.77
N THR A 8 -1.77 -14.58 3.34
CA THR A 8 -0.60 -14.40 4.20
C THR A 8 -0.53 -12.97 4.74
N ILE A 9 -0.78 -11.98 3.88
CA ILE A 9 -0.77 -10.57 4.27
C ILE A 9 -1.93 -10.28 5.22
N ALA A 10 -3.13 -10.77 4.91
CA ALA A 10 -4.31 -10.59 5.76
C ALA A 10 -4.14 -11.25 7.13
N LYS A 11 -3.52 -12.43 7.19
CA LYS A 11 -3.18 -13.10 8.45
C LYS A 11 -2.18 -12.30 9.29
N ALA A 12 -1.22 -11.63 8.65
CA ALA A 12 -0.29 -10.73 9.35
C ALA A 12 -0.95 -9.43 9.83
N ASN A 13 -2.07 -9.04 9.21
CA ASN A 13 -2.87 -7.85 9.50
C ASN A 13 -2.02 -6.59 9.75
N PRO A 14 -1.31 -6.10 8.73
CA PRO A 14 -0.41 -4.96 8.89
C PRO A 14 -1.18 -3.71 9.31
N THR A 15 -0.55 -2.87 10.13
CA THR A 15 -1.13 -1.58 10.55
C THR A 15 -1.28 -0.60 9.39
N ILE A 16 -0.36 -0.66 8.42
CA ILE A 16 -0.31 0.20 7.23
C ILE A 16 0.00 -0.66 6.02
N LEU A 17 -0.71 -0.41 4.92
CA LEU A 17 -0.40 -0.99 3.62
C LEU A 17 0.33 0.04 2.76
N VAL A 18 1.49 -0.30 2.20
CA VAL A 18 2.20 0.54 1.23
C VAL A 18 1.96 -0.04 -0.16
N ILE A 19 1.39 0.76 -1.05
CA ILE A 19 1.12 0.39 -2.45
C ILE A 19 2.04 1.19 -3.35
N ALA A 20 2.85 0.47 -4.12
CA ALA A 20 3.68 1.07 -5.16
C ALA A 20 2.82 1.55 -6.35
N ARG A 21 2.95 2.83 -6.69
CA ARG A 21 2.45 3.46 -7.92
C ARG A 21 3.54 3.39 -9.01
N MET A 22 3.14 3.05 -10.23
CA MET A 22 4.02 3.02 -11.39
C MET A 22 3.40 3.83 -12.53
N ASP A 23 4.09 4.85 -13.01
CA ASP A 23 3.57 5.72 -14.09
C ASP A 23 3.59 5.04 -15.46
N ARG A 24 4.51 4.09 -15.70
CA ARG A 24 4.54 3.27 -16.91
C ARG A 24 3.53 2.11 -16.78
N ARG A 25 2.27 2.41 -17.12
CA ARG A 25 1.17 1.43 -17.20
C ARG A 25 1.45 0.40 -18.30
N ARG A 26 1.86 -0.82 -17.94
CA ARG A 26 1.94 -1.95 -18.89
C ARG A 26 0.68 -2.80 -18.86
N PHE A 27 -0.03 -2.86 -17.72
CA PHE A 27 -1.26 -3.62 -17.52
C PHE A 27 -2.29 -2.87 -16.65
N PRO A 28 -3.59 -3.18 -16.75
CA PRO A 28 -4.64 -2.59 -15.93
C PRO A 28 -4.38 -2.63 -14.41
N ALA A 29 -3.78 -3.70 -13.90
CA ALA A 29 -3.46 -3.87 -12.47
C ALA A 29 -2.24 -3.05 -12.00
N ASP A 30 -1.53 -2.37 -12.91
CA ASP A 30 -0.50 -1.38 -12.56
C ASP A 30 -1.12 -0.09 -12.04
N ASP A 31 -2.43 0.10 -12.25
CA ASP A 31 -3.18 1.19 -11.67
C ASP A 31 -3.39 0.97 -10.18
N TYR A 32 -2.83 1.85 -9.36
CA TYR A 32 -2.99 1.80 -7.92
C TYR A 32 -4.47 1.94 -7.52
N GLU A 33 -5.29 2.63 -8.32
CA GLU A 33 -6.73 2.77 -8.07
C GLU A 33 -7.42 1.41 -8.12
N LYS A 34 -7.08 0.56 -9.10
CA LYS A 34 -7.62 -0.81 -9.18
C LYS A 34 -7.14 -1.69 -8.03
N LYS A 35 -5.92 -1.49 -7.54
CA LYS A 35 -5.43 -2.17 -6.32
C LYS A 35 -6.24 -1.73 -5.11
N LEU A 36 -6.58 -0.44 -4.99
CA LEU A 36 -7.43 0.08 -3.91
C LEU A 36 -8.86 -0.48 -3.99
N GLU A 37 -9.43 -0.57 -5.19
CA GLU A 37 -10.75 -1.19 -5.40
C GLU A 37 -10.73 -2.68 -5.05
N PHE A 38 -9.69 -3.39 -5.47
CA PHE A 38 -9.48 -4.80 -5.11
C PHE A 38 -9.45 -4.97 -3.59
N LEU A 39 -8.62 -4.20 -2.89
CA LEU A 39 -8.51 -4.28 -1.42
C LEU A 39 -9.84 -4.09 -0.71
N LYS A 40 -10.70 -3.22 -1.22
CA LYS A 40 -12.01 -2.93 -0.62
C LYS A 40 -13.08 -3.97 -0.96
N SER A 41 -12.94 -4.69 -2.07
CA SER A 41 -13.97 -5.60 -2.60
C SER A 41 -13.68 -7.07 -2.30
N ASP A 42 -12.41 -7.44 -2.24
CA ASP A 42 -11.97 -8.82 -2.09
C ASP A 42 -12.32 -9.38 -0.69
N PRO A 43 -12.82 -10.64 -0.61
CA PRO A 43 -13.34 -11.22 0.63
C PRO A 43 -12.29 -11.47 1.70
N VAL A 44 -11.00 -11.44 1.37
CA VAL A 44 -9.90 -11.64 2.32
C VAL A 44 -9.38 -10.29 2.80
N THR A 45 -9.05 -9.41 1.87
CA THR A 45 -8.34 -8.16 2.15
C THR A 45 -9.21 -7.09 2.78
N LYS A 46 -10.51 -7.04 2.46
CA LYS A 46 -11.45 -6.04 3.02
C LYS A 46 -11.60 -6.10 4.54
N HIS A 47 -11.22 -7.22 5.14
CA HIS A 47 -11.31 -7.43 6.58
C HIS A 47 -10.08 -6.95 7.35
N MET A 48 -8.98 -6.62 6.68
CA MET A 48 -7.77 -6.06 7.30
C MET A 48 -8.04 -4.68 7.90
N ASP A 49 -7.42 -4.39 9.05
CA ASP A 49 -7.63 -3.12 9.75
C ASP A 49 -7.08 -1.94 8.95
N ALA A 50 -5.96 -2.10 8.25
CA ALA A 50 -5.43 -1.06 7.38
C ALA A 50 -6.41 -0.69 6.25
N VAL A 51 -7.14 -1.66 5.70
CA VAL A 51 -8.12 -1.39 4.64
C VAL A 51 -9.36 -0.69 5.20
N LYS A 52 -9.92 -1.21 6.30
CA LYS A 52 -11.11 -0.63 6.95
C LYS A 52 -10.90 0.82 7.38
N ASN A 53 -9.71 1.12 7.92
CA ASN A 53 -9.37 2.44 8.44
C ASN A 53 -8.69 3.34 7.40
N GLY A 54 -8.57 2.90 6.14
CA GLY A 54 -7.91 3.68 5.09
C GLY A 54 -6.43 3.99 5.35
N ARG A 55 -5.73 3.16 6.14
CA ARG A 55 -4.31 3.30 6.46
C ARG A 55 -3.45 2.75 5.32
N ILE A 56 -3.55 3.40 4.15
CA ILE A 56 -2.88 2.99 2.92
C ILE A 56 -2.01 4.14 2.42
N ALA A 57 -0.70 3.89 2.28
CA ALA A 57 0.26 4.82 1.70
C ALA A 57 0.46 4.48 0.22
N ILE A 58 0.33 5.47 -0.67
CA ILE A 58 0.70 5.33 -2.07
C ILE A 58 2.07 5.95 -2.26
N VAL A 59 3.02 5.17 -2.76
CA VAL A 59 4.42 5.59 -2.93
C VAL A 59 4.89 5.26 -4.33
N ASP A 60 5.68 6.13 -4.95
CA ASP A 60 6.27 5.83 -6.26
C ASP A 60 7.19 4.62 -6.16
N ALA A 61 7.07 3.68 -7.10
CA ALA A 61 7.87 2.45 -7.07
C ALA A 61 9.39 2.73 -7.08
N ASP A 62 9.81 3.80 -7.77
CA ASP A 62 11.20 4.24 -7.79
C ASP A 62 11.70 4.70 -6.42
N ALA A 63 10.81 5.20 -5.55
CA ALA A 63 11.14 5.64 -4.20
C ALA A 63 11.25 4.47 -3.20
N LEU A 64 10.83 3.26 -3.58
CA LEU A 64 10.93 2.04 -2.77
C LEU A 64 12.18 1.20 -3.07
N GLN A 65 13.04 1.68 -3.97
CA GLN A 65 14.33 1.07 -4.32
C GLN A 65 15.47 2.06 -4.10
N ALA A 66 16.72 1.59 -4.23
CA ALA A 66 17.91 2.44 -4.19
C ALA A 66 17.85 3.52 -5.28
N SER A 67 17.39 4.72 -4.92
CA SER A 67 17.25 5.85 -5.83
C SER A 67 17.37 7.18 -5.08
N ILE A 68 17.54 8.27 -5.83
CA ILE A 68 17.52 9.62 -5.28
C ILE A 68 16.15 10.01 -4.69
N ARG A 69 15.08 9.25 -4.98
CA ARG A 69 13.71 9.53 -4.54
C ARG A 69 13.33 8.82 -3.24
N ILE A 70 14.27 8.17 -2.56
CA ILE A 70 14.02 7.51 -1.27
C ILE A 70 13.46 8.50 -0.23
N ALA A 71 13.93 9.75 -0.23
CA ALA A 71 13.44 10.78 0.70
C ALA A 71 11.93 10.99 0.57
N ASP A 72 11.44 11.23 -0.64
CA ASP A 72 10.01 11.39 -0.94
C ASP A 72 9.20 10.15 -0.50
N GLY A 73 9.75 8.95 -0.72
CA GLY A 73 9.12 7.71 -0.28
C GLY A 73 9.00 7.58 1.24
N MET A 74 10.04 8.00 1.96
CA MET A 74 10.03 8.05 3.41
C MET A 74 9.04 9.05 3.96
N GLU A 75 8.92 10.23 3.36
CA GLU A 75 7.93 11.25 3.75
C GLU A 75 6.49 10.71 3.60
N ALA A 76 6.17 10.07 2.48
CA ALA A 76 4.85 9.47 2.27
C ALA A 76 4.51 8.36 3.28
N ILE A 77 5.50 7.55 3.68
CA ILE A 77 5.33 6.53 4.71
C ILE A 77 5.15 7.18 6.09
N ALA A 78 5.95 8.20 6.41
CA ALA A 78 5.86 8.93 7.68
C ALA A 78 4.47 9.57 7.86
N ASP A 79 3.94 10.20 6.81
CA ASP A 79 2.59 10.76 6.79
C ASP A 79 1.52 9.70 7.07
N ALA A 80 1.67 8.50 6.49
CA ALA A 80 0.77 7.39 6.73
C ALA A 80 0.85 6.88 8.18
N VAL A 81 2.05 6.85 8.77
CA VAL A 81 2.26 6.49 10.18
C VAL A 81 1.61 7.51 11.11
N VAL A 82 1.80 8.81 10.87
CA VAL A 82 1.17 9.87 11.67
C VAL A 82 -0.35 9.76 11.60
N LYS A 83 -0.92 9.58 10.41
CA LYS A 83 -2.38 9.39 10.23
C LYS A 83 -2.89 8.13 10.94
N ALA A 84 -2.12 7.04 10.90
CA ALA A 84 -2.49 5.79 11.57
C ALA A 84 -2.44 5.91 13.11
N GLY A 85 -1.46 6.65 13.65
CA GLY A 85 -1.30 6.92 15.08
C GLY A 85 -2.24 7.98 15.64
N ALA A 86 -2.67 8.96 14.83
CA ALA A 86 -3.67 9.96 15.21
C ALA A 86 -5.10 9.40 15.29
N ALA A 87 -5.34 8.18 14.77
CA ALA A 87 -6.61 7.49 14.83
C ALA A 87 -6.78 6.62 16.11
N HIS A 88 -5.98 6.90 17.15
CA HIS A 88 -5.96 6.19 18.42
C HIS A 88 -6.42 7.06 19.59
#